data_AF-X1S006-F1
#
_entry.id   AF-X1S006-F1
#
_cell.length_a   1.000
_cell.length_b   1.000
_cell.length_c   1.000
_cell.angle_alpha   90.00
_cell.angle_beta   90.00
_cell.angle_gamma   90.00
#
_symmetry.space_group_name_H-M   'P 1'
#
loop_
_entity.id
_entity.type
_entity.pdbx_description
1 polymer ?
#
loop_
_entity_poly.entity_id
_entity_poly.type
_entity_poly.pdbx_seq_one_letter_code
_entity_poly.pdbx_strand_id
1 'polypeptide(L)'
;MPFTVGQYLTANDFKSQEDAHTLGYGVVNGLKVVPTPASMDVQVETGKAYVADTLVEKGAVTDLTVTAADPTNPRKDIVVCNSAGTLSIVAGTPEAALPSGNVGVYTLNPEPPSIPANSIILAEIWVPAGATEITGSEIYDKRVSIA
;
A
#
# COMPACT_ATOMS: atom_id res chain seq x y z
N MET A 1 9.76 -2.38 7.63
CA MET A 1 8.35 -2.70 7.94
C MET A 1 8.23 -3.46 9.26
N PRO A 2 7.68 -2.82 10.32
CA PRO A 2 7.35 -3.50 11.55
C PRO A 2 6.03 -4.29 11.40
N PHE A 3 6.06 -5.54 11.81
CA PHE A 3 4.88 -6.41 11.86
C PHE A 3 4.23 -6.35 13.23
N THR A 4 2.91 -6.19 13.27
CA THR A 4 2.16 -6.12 14.52
C THR A 4 1.61 -7.50 14.89
N VAL A 5 1.53 -7.79 16.18
CA VAL A 5 0.94 -9.05 16.67
C VAL A 5 -0.50 -9.18 16.19
N GLY A 6 -0.86 -10.36 15.68
CA GLY A 6 -2.21 -10.69 15.25
C GLY A 6 -2.57 -10.26 13.83
N GLN A 7 -1.68 -9.58 13.10
CA GLN A 7 -1.90 -9.30 11.68
C GLN A 7 -1.75 -10.59 10.84
N TYR A 8 -2.42 -10.62 9.69
CA TYR A 8 -2.20 -11.60 8.65
C TYR A 8 -1.03 -11.18 7.77
N LEU A 9 -0.13 -12.11 7.47
CA LEU A 9 0.93 -11.92 6.48
C LEU A 9 0.39 -12.33 5.12
N THR A 10 0.56 -11.45 4.14
CA THR A 10 0.06 -11.64 2.78
C THR A 10 1.18 -12.08 1.85
N ALA A 11 0.83 -12.57 0.65
CA ALA A 11 1.82 -12.89 -0.38
C ALA A 11 2.71 -11.68 -0.72
N ASN A 12 2.12 -10.47 -0.71
CA ASN A 12 2.83 -9.22 -0.95
C ASN A 12 3.91 -8.94 0.11
N ASP A 13 3.64 -9.26 1.39
CA ASP A 13 4.60 -9.06 2.49
C ASP A 13 5.83 -9.95 2.34
N PHE A 14 5.64 -11.21 1.95
CA PHE A 14 6.75 -12.14 1.71
C PHE A 14 7.51 -11.79 0.44
N LYS A 15 6.81 -11.49 -0.66
CA LYS A 15 7.43 -11.11 -1.93
C LYS A 15 8.29 -9.87 -1.80
N SER A 16 7.81 -8.86 -1.07
CA SER A 16 8.56 -7.62 -0.88
C SER A 16 9.81 -7.83 -0.03
N GLN A 17 9.79 -8.74 0.96
CA GLN A 17 10.99 -9.11 1.71
C GLN A 17 12.00 -9.86 0.85
N GLU A 18 11.53 -10.81 0.04
CA GLU A 18 12.38 -11.57 -0.87
C GLU A 18 13.07 -10.65 -1.87
N ASP A 19 12.34 -9.72 -2.47
CA ASP A 19 12.88 -8.75 -3.42
C ASP A 19 13.91 -7.81 -2.78
N ALA A 20 13.63 -7.34 -1.56
CA ALA A 20 14.56 -6.49 -0.83
C ALA A 20 15.85 -7.23 -0.45
N HIS A 21 15.73 -8.45 0.06
CA HIS A 21 16.88 -9.21 0.53
C HIS A 21 17.72 -9.80 -0.61
N THR A 22 17.07 -10.25 -1.69
CA THR A 22 17.74 -10.96 -2.78
C THR A 22 18.18 -10.04 -3.91
N LEU A 23 17.35 -9.05 -4.24
CA LEU A 23 17.56 -8.16 -5.38
C LEU A 23 17.88 -6.71 -4.96
N GLY A 24 17.74 -6.38 -3.68
CA GLY A 24 17.94 -5.01 -3.21
C GLY A 24 16.84 -4.05 -3.67
N TYR A 25 15.61 -4.53 -3.90
CA TYR A 25 14.50 -3.65 -4.27
C TYR A 25 13.70 -3.22 -3.03
N GLY A 26 13.48 -1.92 -2.89
CA GLY A 26 12.87 -1.36 -1.69
C GLY A 26 13.08 0.14 -1.58
N VAL A 27 12.62 0.70 -0.48
CA VAL A 27 12.70 2.13 -0.18
C VAL A 27 14.03 2.44 0.49
N VAL A 28 14.76 3.41 -0.06
CA VAL A 28 16.01 3.91 0.53
C VAL A 28 15.69 4.96 1.61
N ASN A 29 14.78 5.90 1.29
CA ASN A 29 14.28 6.91 2.22
C ASN A 29 12.96 7.51 1.71
N GLY A 30 12.13 8.05 2.61
CA GLY A 30 10.91 8.79 2.25
C GLY A 30 9.82 7.89 1.67
N LEU A 31 9.07 8.37 0.68
CA LEU A 31 7.96 7.66 0.03
C LEU A 31 6.87 7.18 1.01
N LYS A 32 6.67 7.91 2.10
CA LYS A 32 5.62 7.61 3.06
C LYS A 32 4.27 7.93 2.45
N VAL A 33 3.29 7.04 2.63
CA VAL A 33 1.91 7.30 2.26
C VAL A 33 1.18 7.91 3.46
N VAL A 34 0.50 9.03 3.26
CA VAL A 34 -0.25 9.76 4.29
C VAL A 34 -1.64 10.12 3.75
N PRO A 35 -2.67 10.24 4.61
CA PRO A 35 -4.01 10.61 4.17
C PRO A 35 -4.08 12.10 3.82
N THR A 36 -4.97 12.45 2.89
CA THR A 36 -5.40 13.83 2.70
C THR A 36 -6.61 14.10 3.61
N PRO A 37 -6.66 15.23 4.35
CA PRO A 37 -7.77 15.52 5.26
C PRO A 37 -9.12 15.56 4.54
N ALA A 38 -10.10 14.82 5.08
CA ALA A 38 -11.49 14.82 4.61
C ALA A 38 -11.67 14.49 3.11
N SER A 39 -10.80 13.64 2.54
CA SER A 39 -10.95 13.18 1.16
C SER A 39 -10.58 11.71 0.99
N MET A 40 -10.95 11.15 -0.16
CA MET A 40 -10.55 9.82 -0.62
C MET A 40 -9.16 9.84 -1.28
N ASP A 41 -8.33 10.85 -1.00
CA ASP A 41 -6.99 10.95 -1.57
C ASP A 41 -5.93 10.58 -0.54
N VAL A 42 -4.83 10.02 -1.03
CA VAL A 42 -3.62 9.79 -0.26
C VAL A 42 -2.46 10.51 -0.93
N GLN A 43 -1.53 11.00 -0.13
CA GLN A 43 -0.32 11.65 -0.61
C GLN A 43 0.86 10.72 -0.40
N VAL A 44 1.73 10.63 -1.40
CA VAL A 44 3.04 9.99 -1.26
C VAL A 44 4.09 11.08 -1.11
N GLU A 45 4.76 11.10 0.04
CA GLU A 45 5.85 12.02 0.33
C GLU A 45 7.05 11.80 -0.61
N THR A 46 7.92 12.81 -0.69
CA THR A 46 9.18 12.71 -1.45
C THR A 46 10.06 11.58 -0.94
N GLY A 47 10.89 11.01 -1.80
CA GLY A 47 11.82 9.96 -1.39
C GLY A 47 12.47 9.22 -2.55
N LYS A 48 13.17 8.14 -2.22
CA LYS A 48 13.92 7.31 -3.15
C LYS A 48 13.68 5.83 -2.90
N ALA A 49 13.67 5.05 -3.97
CA ALA A 49 13.57 3.60 -3.94
C ALA A 49 14.39 2.97 -5.06
N TYR A 50 14.85 1.74 -4.86
CA TYR A 50 15.30 0.87 -5.94
C TYR A 50 14.15 -0.05 -6.35
N VAL A 51 13.79 -0.04 -7.63
CA VAL A 51 12.68 -0.81 -8.19
C VAL A 51 13.12 -1.42 -9.52
N ALA A 52 13.17 -2.75 -9.60
CA ALA A 52 13.58 -3.49 -10.80
C ALA A 52 14.86 -2.90 -11.43
N ASP A 53 15.95 -2.90 -10.66
CA ASP A 53 17.27 -2.39 -11.01
C ASP A 53 17.36 -0.89 -11.31
N THR A 54 16.28 -0.12 -11.06
CA THR A 54 16.24 1.32 -11.33
C THR A 54 16.14 2.11 -10.03
N LEU A 55 17.02 3.10 -9.86
CA LEU A 55 16.88 4.10 -8.80
C LEU A 55 15.78 5.09 -9.21
N VAL A 56 14.69 5.09 -8.48
CA VAL A 56 13.59 6.04 -8.61
C VAL A 56 13.71 7.12 -7.55
N GLU A 57 13.63 8.38 -7.97
CA GLU A 57 13.60 9.54 -7.09
C GLU A 57 12.35 10.38 -7.32
N LYS A 58 11.65 10.71 -6.23
CA LYS A 58 10.44 11.54 -6.23
C LYS A 58 10.73 12.84 -5.48
N GLY A 59 10.91 13.91 -6.25
CA GLY A 59 11.23 15.25 -5.74
C GLY A 59 10.01 16.10 -5.35
N ALA A 60 8.80 15.61 -5.55
CA ALA A 60 7.57 16.29 -5.15
C ALA A 60 6.57 15.30 -4.52
N VAL A 61 5.74 15.81 -3.62
CA VAL A 61 4.59 15.07 -3.09
C VAL A 61 3.64 14.74 -4.25
N THR A 62 3.14 13.51 -4.29
CA THR A 62 2.21 13.06 -5.33
C THR A 62 0.88 12.69 -4.70
N ASP A 63 -0.20 13.33 -5.15
CA ASP A 63 -1.56 12.97 -4.77
C ASP A 63 -2.06 11.78 -5.60
N LEU A 64 -2.69 10.82 -4.94
CA LEU A 64 -3.34 9.67 -5.56
C LEU A 64 -4.77 9.57 -5.05
N THR A 65 -5.72 9.52 -5.97
CA THR A 65 -7.14 9.38 -5.64
C THR A 65 -7.51 7.90 -5.53
N VAL A 66 -8.01 7.51 -4.35
CA VAL A 66 -8.63 6.20 -4.13
C VAL A 66 -9.98 6.21 -4.85
N THR A 67 -10.27 5.14 -5.59
CA THR A 67 -11.55 5.01 -6.29
C THR A 67 -12.71 4.99 -5.29
N ALA A 68 -13.92 5.36 -5.73
CA ALA A 68 -15.07 5.40 -4.84
C ALA A 68 -15.25 4.07 -4.07
N ALA A 69 -15.55 4.15 -2.77
CA ALA A 69 -15.76 2.98 -1.93
C ALA A 69 -16.99 2.19 -2.40
N ASP A 70 -16.96 0.87 -2.24
CA ASP A 70 -18.16 0.05 -2.44
C ASP A 70 -19.16 0.33 -1.31
N PRO A 71 -20.47 0.43 -1.59
CA PRO A 71 -21.46 0.79 -0.57
C PRO A 71 -21.69 -0.30 0.49
N THR A 72 -21.26 -1.54 0.23
CA THR A 72 -21.64 -2.71 1.04
C THR A 72 -20.45 -3.45 1.64
N ASN A 73 -19.34 -3.53 0.91
CA ASN A 73 -18.20 -4.35 1.29
C ASN A 73 -16.91 -3.51 1.36
N PRO A 74 -16.03 -3.77 2.35
CA PRO A 74 -14.71 -3.18 2.33
C PRO A 74 -13.83 -3.78 1.22
N ARG A 75 -12.73 -3.12 0.90
CA ARG A 75 -11.66 -3.65 0.03
C ARG A 75 -10.29 -3.24 0.57
N LYS A 76 -9.24 -3.92 0.10
CA LYS A 76 -7.84 -3.51 0.32
C LYS A 76 -7.25 -3.03 -0.99
N ASP A 77 -6.78 -1.79 -1.00
CA ASP A 77 -6.06 -1.21 -2.12
C ASP A 77 -4.55 -1.18 -1.76
N ILE A 78 -3.67 -1.17 -2.76
CA ILE A 78 -2.23 -1.01 -2.51
C ILE A 78 -1.69 0.20 -3.26
N VAL A 79 -0.76 0.90 -2.63
CA VAL A 79 0.04 1.96 -3.26
C VAL A 79 1.35 1.36 -3.70
N VAL A 80 1.68 1.51 -4.98
CA VAL A 80 2.89 0.96 -5.57
C VAL A 80 3.71 2.04 -6.27
N CYS A 81 5.01 1.79 -6.37
CA CYS A 81 5.93 2.55 -7.19
C CYS A 81 6.56 1.61 -8.23
N ASN A 82 6.43 1.95 -9.51
CA ASN A 82 7.06 1.16 -10.58
C ASN A 82 8.47 1.67 -10.93
N SER A 83 9.21 0.89 -11.71
CA SER A 83 10.59 1.23 -12.12
C SER A 83 10.70 2.47 -13.01
N ALA A 84 9.61 2.91 -13.66
CA ALA A 84 9.56 4.19 -14.37
C ALA A 84 9.35 5.39 -13.42
N GLY A 85 9.17 5.14 -12.13
CA GLY A 85 8.90 6.15 -11.11
C GLY A 85 7.46 6.62 -11.06
N THR A 86 6.52 5.92 -11.70
CA THR A 86 5.09 6.19 -11.57
C THR A 86 4.59 5.65 -10.22
N LEU A 87 3.83 6.48 -9.51
CA LEU A 87 3.08 6.09 -8.33
C LEU A 87 1.64 5.84 -8.73
N SER A 88 1.06 4.76 -8.23
CA SER A 88 -0.32 4.37 -8.57
C SER A 88 -0.97 3.59 -7.46
N ILE A 89 -2.29 3.64 -7.40
CA ILE A 89 -3.12 2.75 -6.58
C ILE A 89 -3.57 1.58 -7.44
N VAL A 90 -3.41 0.36 -6.92
CA VAL A 90 -4.05 -0.83 -7.46
C VAL A 90 -5.24 -1.14 -6.55
N ALA A 91 -6.44 -0.97 -7.09
CA ALA A 91 -7.66 -1.25 -6.34
C ALA A 91 -7.87 -2.76 -6.16
N GLY A 92 -8.25 -3.17 -4.95
CA GLY A 92 -8.67 -4.53 -4.67
C GLY A 92 -10.12 -4.79 -5.06
N THR A 93 -10.55 -6.02 -4.84
CA THR A 93 -11.94 -6.43 -5.03
C THR A 93 -12.70 -6.28 -3.71
N PRO A 94 -13.87 -5.62 -3.69
CA PRO A 94 -14.73 -5.57 -2.51
C PRO A 94 -15.19 -6.95 -2.07
N GLU A 95 -15.01 -7.25 -0.79
CA GLU A 95 -15.42 -8.50 -0.16
C GLU A 95 -15.72 -8.30 1.32
N ALA A 96 -16.60 -9.12 1.88
CA ALA A 96 -16.90 -9.07 3.31
C ALA A 96 -15.63 -9.31 4.14
N ALA A 97 -15.45 -8.50 5.20
CA ALA A 97 -14.32 -8.64 6.10
C ALA A 97 -14.36 -9.99 6.82
N LEU A 98 -13.25 -10.73 6.76
CA LEU A 98 -13.07 -11.98 7.49
C LEU A 98 -11.72 -11.97 8.22
N PRO A 99 -11.65 -12.18 9.54
CA PRO A 99 -12.76 -12.33 10.49
C PRO A 99 -13.68 -11.10 10.54
N SER A 100 -14.97 -11.33 10.77
CA SER A 100 -15.93 -10.23 10.88
C SER A 100 -15.59 -9.31 12.07
N GLY A 101 -15.71 -8.00 11.86
CA GLY A 101 -15.40 -6.98 12.88
C GLY A 101 -13.93 -6.53 12.90
N ASN A 102 -13.04 -7.20 12.17
CA ASN A 102 -11.66 -6.74 11.98
C ASN A 102 -11.53 -5.81 10.77
N VAL A 103 -10.40 -5.09 10.71
CA VAL A 103 -10.08 -4.14 9.64
C VAL A 103 -8.63 -4.30 9.18
N GLY A 104 -8.37 -3.93 7.92
CA GLY A 104 -7.03 -3.81 7.36
C GLY A 104 -6.21 -5.10 7.46
N VAL A 105 -4.97 -4.97 7.93
CA VAL A 105 -4.03 -6.10 8.06
C VAL A 105 -4.47 -7.18 9.06
N TYR A 106 -5.52 -6.93 9.85
CA TYR A 106 -6.10 -7.90 10.78
C TYR A 106 -7.25 -8.71 10.14
N THR A 107 -7.47 -8.57 8.84
CA THR A 107 -8.38 -9.42 8.07
C THR A 107 -7.61 -10.30 7.08
N LEU A 108 -8.12 -11.51 6.88
CA LEU A 108 -7.78 -12.38 5.77
C LEU A 108 -8.46 -11.89 4.48
N ASN A 109 -9.77 -11.64 4.53
CA ASN A 109 -10.55 -11.11 3.41
C ASN A 109 -11.01 -9.68 3.73
N PRO A 110 -11.14 -8.80 2.74
CA PRO A 110 -10.63 -8.91 1.36
C PRO A 110 -9.12 -9.15 1.33
N GLU A 111 -8.64 -9.91 0.34
CA GLU A 111 -7.20 -10.08 0.07
C GLU A 111 -6.68 -8.86 -0.71
N PRO A 112 -5.50 -8.31 -0.38
CA PRO A 112 -4.94 -7.23 -1.19
C PRO A 112 -4.59 -7.74 -2.60
N PRO A 113 -4.72 -6.91 -3.64
CA PRO A 113 -4.33 -7.27 -4.99
C PRO A 113 -2.82 -7.54 -5.07
N SER A 114 -2.40 -8.35 -6.04
CA SER A 114 -0.98 -8.65 -6.26
C SER A 114 -0.20 -7.38 -6.67
N ILE A 115 1.05 -7.28 -6.21
CA ILE A 115 1.96 -6.23 -6.65
C ILE A 115 2.20 -6.37 -8.17
N PRO A 116 1.97 -5.32 -8.99
CA PRO A 116 2.26 -5.36 -10.40
C PRO A 116 3.75 -5.64 -10.68
N ALA A 117 4.05 -6.22 -11.84
CA ALA A 117 5.43 -6.44 -12.25
C ALA A 117 6.25 -5.14 -12.22
N ASN A 118 7.55 -5.26 -11.94
CA ASN A 118 8.50 -4.15 -11.88
C ASN A 118 8.06 -3.02 -10.94
N SER A 119 7.35 -3.36 -9.86
CA SER A 119 6.88 -2.42 -8.86
C SER A 119 7.21 -2.91 -7.46
N ILE A 120 7.38 -1.97 -6.53
CA ILE A 120 7.41 -2.24 -5.09
C ILE A 120 6.13 -1.71 -4.45
N ILE A 121 5.72 -2.34 -3.35
CA ILE A 121 4.63 -1.84 -2.51
C ILE A 121 5.15 -0.78 -1.52
N LEU A 122 4.35 0.26 -1.31
CA LEU A 122 4.60 1.30 -0.32
C LEU A 122 3.61 1.19 0.85
N ALA A 123 2.33 1.02 0.56
CA ALA A 123 1.31 0.91 1.59
C ALA A 123 0.15 0.02 1.14
N GLU A 124 -0.57 -0.51 2.12
CA GLU A 124 -1.88 -1.12 1.97
C GLU A 124 -2.91 -0.17 2.58
N ILE A 125 -3.99 0.09 1.85
CA ILE A 125 -5.08 0.97 2.27
C ILE A 125 -6.31 0.11 2.50
N TRP A 126 -6.83 0.13 3.72
CA TRP A 126 -8.16 -0.39 4.01
C TRP A 126 -9.20 0.64 3.56
N VAL A 127 -10.07 0.27 2.64
CA VAL A 127 -11.20 1.12 2.23
C VAL A 127 -12.47 0.54 2.84
N PRO A 128 -13.04 1.18 3.89
CA PRO A 128 -14.30 0.74 4.46
C PRO A 128 -15.45 0.82 3.46
N ALA A 129 -16.49 0.02 3.70
CA ALA A 129 -17.74 0.14 2.97
C ALA A 129 -18.33 1.55 3.13
N GLY A 130 -18.68 2.18 2.01
CA GLY A 130 -19.30 3.51 1.99
C GLY A 130 -18.38 4.66 2.45
N ALA A 131 -17.06 4.45 2.54
CA ALA A 131 -16.14 5.50 2.95
C ALA A 131 -16.16 6.71 2.00
N THR A 132 -16.13 7.90 2.59
CA THR A 132 -15.99 9.19 1.89
C THR A 132 -14.68 9.89 2.20
N GLU A 133 -13.90 9.34 3.12
CA GLU A 133 -12.56 9.80 3.48
C GLU A 133 -11.68 8.60 3.84
N ILE A 134 -10.37 8.75 3.64
CA ILE A 134 -9.36 7.81 4.12
C ILE A 134 -8.56 8.49 5.23
N THR A 135 -8.39 7.78 6.33
CA THR A 135 -7.73 8.23 7.55
C THR A 135 -6.38 7.53 7.72
N GLY A 136 -5.51 8.10 8.57
CA GLY A 136 -4.19 7.52 8.83
C GLY A 136 -4.24 6.12 9.47
N SER A 137 -5.33 5.77 10.15
CA SER A 137 -5.54 4.43 10.72
C SER A 137 -5.84 3.36 9.67
N GLU A 138 -6.21 3.77 8.46
CA GLU A 138 -6.54 2.88 7.35
C GLU A 138 -5.35 2.66 6.40
N ILE A 139 -4.23 3.34 6.65
CA ILE A 139 -3.01 3.24 5.85
C ILE A 139 -1.98 2.44 6.63
N TYR A 140 -1.66 1.26 6.11
CA TYR A 140 -0.67 0.36 6.67
C TYR A 140 0.62 0.43 5.87
N ASP A 141 1.71 0.75 6.55
CA ASP A 141 3.02 0.84 5.93
C ASP A 141 3.53 -0.56 5.53
N LYS A 142 3.83 -0.72 4.25
CA LYS A 142 4.36 -1.96 3.67
C LYS A 142 5.78 -1.77 3.10
N ARG A 143 6.42 -0.64 3.38
CA ARG A 143 7.76 -0.31 2.86
C ARG A 143 8.81 -1.24 3.47
N VAL A 144 9.60 -1.83 2.59
CA VAL A 144 10.84 -2.50 2.96
C VAL A 144 11.97 -1.51 2.82
N SER A 145 12.66 -1.23 3.93
CA SER A 145 13.83 -0.36 3.90
C SER A 145 15.04 -1.15 3.45
N ILE A 146 15.74 -0.62 2.45
CA ILE A 146 17.03 -1.10 1.97
C ILE A 146 18.06 0.00 2.28
N ALA A 147 19.14 -0.36 2.96
CA ALA A 147 20.17 0.57 3.42
C ALA A 147 21.30 0.71 2.39
#